data_AF-A0A3M2VQR6-F1
#
_entry.id   AF-A0A3M2VQR6-F1
#
_cell.length_a   1.000
_cell.length_b   1.000
_cell.length_c   1.000
_cell.angle_alpha   90.00
_cell.angle_beta   90.00
_cell.angle_gamma   90.00
#
_symmetry.space_group_name_H-M   'P 1'
#
loop_
_entity.id
_entity.type
_entity.pdbx_description
1 polymer ?
#
loop_
_entity_poly.entity_id
_entity_poly.type
_entity_poly.pdbx_seq_one_letter_code
_entity_poly.pdbx_strand_id
1 'polypeptide(L)' 'MGDYDRTTSRTRYYLAKRTGGTPSDMGWESQSVKLAKITEAERLLSNAVDTAILRDAVRVRLKTPFK' A
#
# COMPACT_ATOMS: atom_id res chain seq x y z
N MET A 1 5.86 0.32 10.24
CA MET A 1 4.60 -0.33 9.86
C MET A 1 4.30 -1.41 10.90
N GLY A 2 3.14 -2.05 10.84
CA GLY A 2 2.76 -3.08 11.81
C GLY A 2 1.54 -3.88 11.37
N ASP A 3 0.83 -4.39 12.37
CA ASP A 3 -0.38 -5.18 12.19
C ASP A 3 -1.62 -4.30 12.25
N TYR A 4 -2.58 -4.59 11.39
CA TYR A 4 -3.86 -3.89 11.33
C TYR A 4 -4.98 -4.91 11.38
N ASP A 5 -5.97 -4.66 12.24
CA ASP A 5 -7.16 -5.49 12.34
C ASP A 5 -8.16 -5.11 11.22
N ARG A 6 -8.76 -6.13 10.62
CA ARG A 6 -9.91 -6.07 9.71
C ARG A 6 -11.10 -6.73 10.40
N THR A 7 -12.25 -6.78 9.71
CA THR A 7 -13.47 -7.36 10.25
C THR A 7 -13.29 -8.80 10.75
N THR A 8 -12.48 -9.61 10.05
CA THR A 8 -12.31 -11.05 10.34
C THR A 8 -10.85 -11.52 10.37
N SER A 9 -9.90 -10.62 10.18
CA SER A 9 -8.48 -10.98 10.07
C SER A 9 -7.59 -9.91 10.68
N ARG A 10 -6.34 -10.29 10.98
CA ARG A 10 -5.28 -9.39 11.38
C ARG A 10 -4.14 -9.51 10.39
N THR A 11 -3.80 -8.41 9.72
CA THR A 11 -2.86 -8.42 8.58
C THR A 11 -1.65 -7.55 8.88
N ARG A 12 -0.45 -8.11 8.68
CA ARG A 12 0.82 -7.38 8.77
C ARG A 12 1.17 -6.73 7.45
N TYR A 13 1.49 -5.44 7.48
CA TYR A 13 1.97 -4.71 6.30
C TYR A 13 3.45 -4.34 6.42
N TYR A 14 4.13 -4.37 5.27
CA TYR A 14 5.55 -4.03 5.14
C TYR A 14 5.73 -2.92 4.09
N LEU A 15 6.74 -2.08 4.29
CA LEU A 15 7.16 -1.14 3.26
C LEU A 15 8.15 -1.83 2.34
N ALA A 16 7.87 -1.87 1.04
CA ALA A 16 8.70 -2.57 0.04
C ALA A 16 9.19 -1.62 -1.07
N LYS A 17 10.32 -1.99 -1.69
CA LYS A 17 10.86 -1.36 -2.91
C LYS A 17 10.65 -2.34 -4.07
N ARG A 18 10.00 -1.90 -5.14
CA ARG A 18 9.85 -2.71 -6.36
C ARG A 18 11.23 -2.95 -6.98
N THR A 19 11.58 -4.20 -7.26
CA THR A 19 12.84 -4.61 -7.91
C THR A 19 12.65 -5.08 -9.35
N GLY A 20 11.40 -5.34 -9.78
CA GLY A 20 11.03 -5.77 -11.12
C GLY A 20 9.50 -5.87 -11.30
N GLY A 21 9.06 -6.36 -12.45
CA GLY A 21 7.64 -6.54 -12.82
C GLY A 21 6.91 -5.27 -13.26
N THR A 22 5.72 -5.44 -13.84
CA THR A 22 4.86 -4.33 -14.29
C THR A 22 3.42 -4.54 -13.83
N PRO A 23 2.66 -3.47 -13.50
CA PRO A 23 1.23 -3.56 -13.22
C PRO A 23 0.41 -4.29 -14.29
N SER A 24 0.89 -4.32 -15.54
CA SER A 24 0.25 -5.07 -16.64
C SER A 24 0.24 -6.58 -16.44
N ASP A 25 1.08 -7.12 -15.54
CA ASP A 25 1.15 -8.55 -15.20
C ASP A 25 0.02 -8.99 -14.25
N MET A 26 -1.01 -8.15 -14.05
CA MET A 26 -2.12 -8.42 -13.15
C MET A 26 -2.96 -9.64 -13.60
N GLY A 27 -3.35 -10.46 -12.63
CA GLY A 27 -4.21 -11.62 -12.83
C GLY A 27 -5.68 -11.31 -12.63
N TRP A 28 -6.51 -12.36 -12.68
CA TRP A 28 -7.95 -12.24 -12.46
C TRP A 28 -8.30 -11.68 -11.07
N GLU A 29 -7.60 -12.10 -10.01
CA GLU A 29 -7.89 -11.59 -8.66
C GLU A 29 -7.38 -10.16 -8.40
N SER A 30 -6.45 -9.67 -9.20
CA SER A 30 -5.76 -8.39 -8.99
C SER A 30 -5.99 -7.39 -10.13
N GLN A 31 -7.13 -7.46 -10.79
CA GLN A 31 -7.42 -6.60 -11.94
C GLN A 31 -7.34 -5.09 -11.60
N SER A 32 -6.91 -4.31 -12.60
CA SER A 32 -6.83 -2.85 -12.55
C SER A 32 -5.81 -2.27 -11.55
N VAL A 33 -4.64 -2.91 -11.41
CA VAL A 33 -3.50 -2.38 -10.63
C VAL A 33 -2.99 -1.08 -11.26
N LYS A 34 -2.80 -0.05 -10.44
CA LYS A 34 -2.35 1.28 -10.87
C LYS A 34 -1.17 1.74 -10.04
N LEU A 35 -0.23 2.42 -10.69
CA LEU A 35 0.74 3.26 -10.00
C LEU A 35 0.12 4.64 -9.79
N ALA A 36 0.18 5.15 -8.56
CA ALA A 36 -0.35 6.45 -8.20
C ALA A 36 0.73 7.31 -7.55
N LYS A 37 0.61 8.62 -7.74
CA LYS A 37 1.36 9.59 -6.92
C LYS A 37 0.86 9.50 -5.48
N ILE A 38 1.75 9.72 -4.51
CA ILE A 38 1.37 9.65 -3.10
C ILE A 38 0.28 10.66 -2.73
N THR A 39 0.28 11.82 -3.40
CA THR A 39 -0.73 12.88 -3.23
C THR A 39 -2.12 12.49 -3.73
N GLU A 40 -2.20 11.52 -4.65
CA GLU A 40 -3.48 11.01 -5.18
C GLU A 40 -3.93 9.72 -4.49
N ALA A 41 -3.01 9.05 -3.76
CA ALA A 41 -3.25 7.71 -3.24
C ALA A 41 -4.43 7.68 -2.24
N GLU A 42 -4.57 8.68 -1.36
CA GLU A 42 -5.70 8.72 -0.42
C GLU A 42 -7.06 8.77 -1.13
N ARG A 43 -7.16 9.43 -2.29
CA ARG A 43 -8.40 9.52 -3.08
C ARG A 43 -8.80 8.21 -3.75
N LEU A 44 -7.83 7.31 -3.95
CA LEU A 44 -8.05 6.01 -4.60
C LEU A 44 -8.43 4.90 -3.62
N LEU A 45 -8.25 5.12 -2.32
CA LEU A 45 -8.54 4.14 -1.29
C LEU A 45 -10.00 4.26 -0.84
N SER A 46 -10.70 3.13 -0.83
CA SER A 46 -12.14 3.07 -0.55
C SER A 46 -12.49 2.89 0.93
N ASN A 47 -11.51 2.62 1.80
CA ASN A 47 -11.76 2.38 3.21
C ASN A 47 -10.76 3.07 4.14
N ALA A 48 -11.23 3.42 5.34
CA ALA A 48 -10.47 4.20 6.32
C ALA A 48 -9.22 3.48 6.85
N VAL A 49 -9.26 2.16 6.94
CA VAL A 49 -8.12 1.36 7.43
C VAL A 49 -6.96 1.44 6.42
N ASP A 50 -7.24 1.33 5.13
CA ASP A 50 -6.22 1.46 4.08
C ASP A 50 -5.64 2.87 4.05
N THR A 51 -6.47 3.91 4.27
CA THR A 51 -6.00 5.29 4.42
C THR A 51 -5.06 5.45 5.62
N ALA A 52 -5.35 4.81 6.76
CA ALA A 52 -4.47 4.81 7.91
C ALA A 52 -3.14 4.10 7.62
N ILE A 53 -3.19 2.92 6.96
CA ILE A 53 -2.02 2.16 6.53
C ILE A 53 -1.14 3.02 5.59
N LEU A 54 -1.75 3.73 4.63
CA LEU A 54 -1.04 4.61 3.70
C LEU A 54 -0.30 5.74 4.44
N ARG A 55 -0.98 6.41 5.39
CA ARG A 55 -0.37 7.49 6.17
C ARG A 55 0.83 7.00 6.98
N ASP A 56 0.73 5.82 7.58
CA ASP A 56 1.86 5.19 8.26
C ASP A 56 2.96 4.76 7.29
N ALA A 57 2.62 4.30 6.08
CA ALA A 57 3.59 4.00 5.03
C ALA A 57 4.44 5.23 4.68
N VAL A 58 3.78 6.37 4.46
CA VAL A 58 4.43 7.64 4.15
C VAL A 58 5.35 8.06 5.29
N ARG A 59 4.85 8.03 6.53
CA ARG A 59 5.64 8.36 7.72
C ARG A 59 6.90 7.51 7.82
N VAL A 60 6.78 6.19 7.63
CA VAL A 60 7.91 5.26 7.68
C VAL A 60 8.89 5.51 6.53
N ARG A 61 8.40 5.72 5.31
CA ARG A 61 9.23 5.96 4.12
C ARG A 61 10.05 7.25 4.22
N LEU A 62 9.52 8.27 4.89
CA LEU A 62 10.21 9.54 5.16
C LEU A 62 11.30 9.37 6.23
N LYS A 63 11.06 8.53 7.25
CA LYS A 63 12.05 8.26 8.31
C LYS A 63 13.16 7.31 7.87
N THR A 64 12.84 6.34 7.03
CA THR A 64 13.76 5.28 6.61
C THR A 64 13.73 5.16 5.09
N PRO A 65 14.52 5.98 4.38
CA PRO A 65 14.63 5.83 2.94
C PRO A 65 15.31 4.51 2.59
N PHE A 66 14.82 3.84 1.55
CA PHE A 66 15.53 2.71 0.98
C PHE A 66 16.90 3.19 0.50
N LYS A 67 17.94 2.41 0.82
CA LYS A 67 19.26 2.57 0.23
C LYS A 67 19.23 2.34 -1.28
#